data_AF-A0A964YKE6-F1
#
_entry.id   AF-A0A964YKE6-F1
#
_cell.length_a   1.000
_cell.length_b   1.000
_cell.length_c   1.000
_cell.angle_alpha   90.00
_cell.angle_beta   90.00
_cell.angle_gamma   90.00
#
_symmetry.space_group_name_H-M   'P 1'
#
loop_
_entity.id
_entity.type
_entity.pdbx_description
1 polymer ?
#
loop_
_entity_poly.entity_id
_entity_poly.type
_entity_poly.pdbx_seq_one_letter_code
_entity_poly.pdbx_strand_id
1 'polypeptide(L)'
;HSAETDVNATWEVFLAQINKYSSLGNTVESVLKVIGEEQIVDFARRMVMENGREVFNFGKHKGKLVEDVLRNEPSYYDWMMKNDFALHTKQKLTEIFNRTMLKTKNQS
;
A
#
# COMPACT_ATOMS: atom_id res chain seq x y z
N HIS A 1 3.51 -29.90 -12.27
CA HIS A 1 3.49 -29.00 -13.43
C HIS A 1 2.06 -28.53 -13.62
N SER A 2 1.66 -27.28 -13.44
CA SER A 2 2.36 -26.06 -13.03
C SER A 2 1.28 -25.10 -12.54
N ALA A 3 1.29 -24.75 -11.26
CA ALA A 3 0.33 -23.82 -10.64
C ALA A 3 0.92 -22.40 -10.57
N GLU A 4 1.69 -22.01 -11.59
CA GLU A 4 2.55 -20.82 -11.53
C GLU A 4 2.44 -19.93 -12.78
N THR A 5 1.44 -20.13 -13.63
CA THR A 5 1.38 -19.48 -14.95
C THR A 5 0.25 -18.46 -15.14
N ASP A 6 -0.39 -17.97 -14.07
CA ASP A 6 -1.42 -16.92 -14.16
C ASP A 6 -1.17 -15.69 -13.25
N VAL A 7 0.02 -15.56 -12.65
CA VAL A 7 0.35 -14.42 -11.77
C VAL A 7 1.12 -13.30 -12.51
N ASN A 8 1.94 -13.65 -13.50
CA ASN A 8 2.81 -12.67 -14.17
C ASN A 8 2.06 -11.70 -15.10
N ALA A 9 0.95 -12.12 -15.73
CA ALA A 9 0.25 -11.28 -16.69
C ALA A 9 -0.49 -10.08 -16.05
N THR A 10 -0.92 -10.18 -14.78
CA THR A 10 -1.55 -9.04 -14.08
C THR A 10 -0.50 -8.05 -13.57
N TRP A 11 0.67 -8.55 -13.13
CA TRP A 11 1.75 -7.74 -12.60
C TRP A 11 2.28 -6.73 -13.62
N GLU A 12 2.50 -7.17 -14.86
CA GLU A 12 3.05 -6.32 -15.93
C GLU A 12 2.05 -5.24 -16.38
N VAL A 13 0.75 -5.57 -16.48
CA VAL A 13 -0.31 -4.60 -16.78
C VAL A 13 -0.49 -3.59 -15.65
N PHE A 14 -0.31 -4.04 -14.41
CA PHE A 14 -0.41 -3.19 -13.23
C PHE A 14 0.76 -2.20 -13.13
N LEU A 15 2.00 -2.64 -13.41
CA LEU A 15 3.16 -1.75 -13.54
C LEU A 15 3.00 -0.73 -14.67
N ALA A 16 2.36 -1.11 -15.78
CA ALA A 16 2.06 -0.19 -16.86
C ALA A 16 1.08 0.93 -16.45
N GLN A 17 0.19 0.67 -15.48
CA GLN A 17 -0.68 1.71 -14.90
C GLN A 17 0.07 2.62 -13.93
N ILE A 18 1.05 2.12 -13.19
CA ILE A 18 1.91 2.94 -12.29
C ILE A 18 2.75 3.93 -13.10
N ASN A 19 3.30 3.53 -14.25
CA ASN A 19 4.08 4.41 -15.13
C ASN A 19 3.28 5.61 -15.68
N LYS A 20 1.95 5.60 -15.58
CA LYS A 20 1.08 6.70 -16.01
C LYS A 20 0.88 7.78 -14.93
N TYR A 21 1.29 7.54 -13.67
CA TYR A 21 1.12 8.47 -12.54
C TYR A 21 2.46 8.97 -11.98
N SER A 22 3.40 9.29 -12.88
CA SER A 22 4.69 9.93 -12.55
C SER A 22 4.56 11.36 -12.02
N SER A 23 3.37 11.96 -12.03
CA SER A 23 3.03 13.19 -11.30
C SER A 23 2.54 12.88 -9.88
N LEU A 24 3.47 12.43 -9.04
CA LEU A 24 3.28 12.28 -7.59
C LEU A 24 2.94 13.63 -6.95
N GLY A 25 1.84 13.68 -6.20
CA GLY A 25 1.63 14.72 -5.19
C GLY A 25 2.29 14.29 -3.89
N ASN A 26 3.55 14.66 -3.71
CA ASN A 26 4.17 14.80 -2.39
C ASN A 26 4.21 16.29 -2.07
N THR A 27 3.81 16.66 -0.85
CA THR A 27 3.65 18.03 -0.28
C THR A 27 2.36 18.72 -0.73
N VAL A 28 1.45 19.10 0.16
CA VAL A 28 1.60 19.98 1.34
C VAL A 28 0.73 19.46 2.51
N GLU A 29 0.94 19.99 3.72
CA GLU A 29 0.13 19.82 4.93
C GLU A 29 0.43 18.56 5.79
N SER A 30 1.35 18.51 6.74
CA SER A 30 1.65 19.51 7.79
C SER A 30 0.43 20.16 8.46
N VAL A 31 -0.77 19.57 8.36
CA VAL A 31 -1.99 20.02 9.06
C VAL A 31 -2.73 18.75 9.51
N LEU A 32 -2.31 18.05 10.56
CA LEU A 32 -2.62 18.43 11.94
C LEU A 32 -1.60 17.74 12.85
N LYS A 33 -0.47 18.42 13.08
CA LYS A 33 0.21 18.27 14.35
C LYS A 33 -0.73 18.83 15.41
N VAL A 34 -0.93 18.06 16.48
CA VAL A 34 -1.65 18.36 17.74
C VAL A 34 -2.93 17.53 17.87
N ILE A 35 -2.99 16.80 19.00
CA ILE A 35 -4.11 16.09 19.64
C ILE A 35 -4.75 14.87 18.96
N GLY A 36 -4.32 13.67 19.38
CA GLY A 36 -5.22 12.54 19.71
C GLY A 36 -6.08 11.88 18.62
N GLU A 37 -6.05 12.35 17.38
CA GLU A 37 -6.87 11.78 16.31
C GLU A 37 -6.09 10.73 15.53
N GLU A 38 -6.73 9.56 15.32
CA GLU A 38 -6.25 8.53 14.40
C GLU A 38 -5.98 9.17 13.03
N GLN A 39 -4.71 9.33 12.68
CA GLN A 39 -4.31 9.90 11.41
C GLN A 39 -4.68 8.91 10.30
N ILE A 40 -5.67 9.26 9.49
CA ILE A 40 -6.21 8.41 8.44
C ILE A 40 -5.23 8.39 7.24
N VAL A 41 -4.87 7.21 6.74
CA VAL A 41 -3.98 7.08 5.57
C VAL A 41 -4.79 7.09 4.27
N ASP A 42 -6.00 6.51 4.28
CA ASP A 42 -6.92 6.52 3.14
C ASP A 42 -8.36 6.85 3.54
N PHE A 43 -9.13 7.52 2.68
CA PHE A 43 -10.51 7.94 2.98
C PHE A 43 -11.47 6.82 3.42
N ALA A 44 -11.22 5.57 3.02
CA ALA A 44 -12.03 4.42 3.45
C ALA A 44 -11.61 3.86 4.82
N ARG A 45 -10.63 4.49 5.49
CA ARG A 45 -10.05 4.10 6.79
C ARG A 45 -9.59 2.64 6.83
N ARG A 46 -9.10 2.12 5.71
CA ARG A 46 -8.54 0.76 5.60
C ARG A 46 -7.09 0.73 6.08
N MET A 47 -6.40 1.84 6.04
CA MET A 47 -5.08 2.09 6.58
C MET A 47 -5.13 3.34 7.45
N VAL A 48 -4.45 3.28 8.59
CA VAL A 48 -4.31 4.38 9.53
C VAL A 48 -2.85 4.48 9.96
N MET A 49 -2.47 5.63 10.49
CA MET A 49 -1.15 5.89 11.03
C MET A 49 -1.19 5.64 12.53
N GLU A 50 -0.45 4.63 12.98
CA GLU A 50 -0.30 4.25 14.38
C GLU A 50 1.17 4.41 14.77
N ASN A 51 1.45 5.24 15.78
CA ASN A 51 2.82 5.53 16.23
C ASN A 51 3.79 5.96 15.10
N GLY A 52 3.27 6.69 14.11
CA GLY A 52 4.06 7.15 12.95
C GLY A 52 4.35 6.07 11.90
N ARG A 53 3.63 4.93 11.95
CA ARG A 53 3.71 3.88 10.93
C ARG A 53 2.33 3.52 10.39
N GLU A 54 2.25 3.18 9.10
CA GLU A 54 0.98 2.76 8.49
C GLU A 54 0.63 1.32 8.90
N VAL A 55 -0.56 1.15 9.46
CA VAL A 55 -1.15 -0.14 9.84
C VAL A 55 -2.46 -0.38 9.11
N PHE A 56 -2.77 -1.63 8.83
CA PHE A 56 -4.10 -2.00 8.37
C PHE A 56 -5.12 -1.82 9.50
N ASN A 57 -6.29 -1.27 9.18
CA ASN A 57 -7.38 -1.07 10.13
C ASN A 57 -8.57 -2.01 9.87
N PHE A 58 -8.38 -3.08 9.09
CA PHE A 58 -9.43 -4.03 8.74
C PHE A 58 -8.89 -5.45 8.51
N GLY A 59 -9.82 -6.41 8.46
CA GLY A 59 -9.53 -7.79 8.05
C GLY A 59 -8.56 -8.54 8.98
N LYS A 60 -8.01 -9.65 8.48
CA LYS A 60 -7.09 -10.52 9.24
C LYS A 60 -5.75 -9.85 9.62
N HIS A 61 -5.41 -8.74 8.98
CA HIS A 61 -4.17 -7.99 9.22
C HIS A 61 -4.40 -6.70 10.03
N LYS A 62 -5.58 -6.50 10.62
CA LYS A 62 -5.83 -5.33 11.46
C LYS A 62 -4.76 -5.17 12.56
N GLY A 63 -4.22 -3.97 12.70
CA GLY A 63 -3.14 -3.62 13.63
C GLY A 63 -1.74 -4.05 13.17
N LYS A 64 -1.59 -4.70 12.02
CA LYS A 64 -0.28 -5.05 11.47
C LYS A 64 0.24 -3.96 10.54
N LEU A 65 1.55 -3.77 10.56
CA LEU A 65 2.26 -2.85 9.67
C LEU A 65 2.01 -3.21 8.20
N VAL A 66 1.62 -2.22 7.41
CA VAL A 66 1.36 -2.40 5.98
C VAL A 66 2.63 -2.87 5.28
N GLU A 67 3.78 -2.28 5.60
CA GLU A 67 5.08 -2.69 5.03
C GLU A 67 5.43 -4.15 5.31
N ASP A 68 5.17 -4.65 6.53
CA ASP A 68 5.51 -6.02 6.91
C ASP A 68 4.61 -7.04 6.19
N VAL A 69 3.32 -6.74 6.09
CA VAL A 69 2.38 -7.61 5.36
C VAL A 69 2.72 -7.63 3.88
N LEU A 70 3.06 -6.49 3.28
CA LEU A 70 3.44 -6.44 1.87
C LEU A 70 4.77 -7.16 1.57
N ARG A 71 5.71 -7.18 2.52
CA ARG A 71 6.96 -7.96 2.42
C ARG A 71 6.73 -9.46 2.56
N ASN A 72 5.96 -9.86 3.59
CA ASN A 72 5.80 -11.28 3.96
C ASN A 72 4.70 -11.97 3.14
N GLU A 73 3.67 -11.24 2.71
CA GLU A 73 2.54 -11.74 1.93
C GLU A 73 2.28 -10.85 0.70
N PRO A 74 3.15 -10.86 -0.33
CA PRO A 74 2.94 -10.07 -1.55
C PRO A 74 1.60 -10.33 -2.23
N SER A 75 1.06 -11.55 -2.11
CA SER A 75 -0.27 -11.91 -2.63
C SER A 75 -1.42 -11.11 -1.99
N TYR A 76 -1.22 -10.54 -0.80
CA TYR A 76 -2.20 -9.67 -0.15
C TYR A 76 -2.36 -8.34 -0.89
N TYR A 77 -1.27 -7.84 -1.48
CA TYR A 77 -1.31 -6.70 -2.38
C TYR A 77 -2.21 -6.96 -3.57
N ASP A 78 -1.98 -8.07 -4.28
CA ASP A 78 -2.76 -8.45 -5.46
C ASP A 78 -4.24 -8.65 -5.12
N TRP A 79 -4.52 -9.26 -3.97
CA TRP A 79 -5.88 -9.40 -3.48
C TRP A 79 -6.56 -8.04 -3.29
N MET A 80 -5.91 -7.09 -2.61
CA MET A 80 -6.48 -5.74 -2.44
C MET A 80 -6.66 -5.01 -3.77
N MET A 81 -5.73 -5.19 -4.72
CA MET A 81 -5.82 -4.54 -6.03
C MET A 81 -6.95 -5.10 -6.88
N LYS A 82 -7.24 -6.40 -6.80
CA LYS A 82 -8.31 -7.08 -7.55
C LYS A 82 -9.70 -6.90 -6.93
N ASN A 83 -9.78 -6.73 -5.61
CA ASN A 83 -11.06 -6.58 -4.91
C ASN A 83 -11.61 -5.15 -4.98
N ASP A 84 -12.85 -4.99 -4.54
CA ASP A 84 -13.55 -3.71 -4.50
C ASP A 84 -13.09 -2.84 -3.33
N PHE A 85 -11.99 -2.13 -3.55
CA PHE A 85 -11.48 -1.10 -2.65
C PHE A 85 -11.50 0.25 -3.36
N ALA A 86 -11.75 1.32 -2.58
CA ALA A 86 -11.70 2.67 -3.08
C ALA A 86 -10.36 2.96 -3.78
N LEU A 87 -10.41 3.71 -4.88
CA LEU A 87 -9.22 4.02 -5.68
C LEU A 87 -8.10 4.63 -4.82
N HIS A 88 -8.46 5.52 -3.89
CA HIS A 88 -7.50 6.12 -2.97
C HIS A 88 -6.81 5.09 -2.06
N THR A 89 -7.54 4.08 -1.57
CA THR A 89 -6.95 2.97 -0.80
C THR A 89 -5.91 2.21 -1.62
N LYS A 90 -6.24 1.89 -2.88
CA LYS A 90 -5.33 1.19 -3.82
C LYS A 90 -4.10 2.04 -4.16
N GLN A 91 -4.28 3.34 -4.36
CA GLN A 91 -3.19 4.30 -4.60
C GLN A 91 -2.24 4.36 -3.40
N LYS A 92 -2.75 4.51 -2.19
CA LYS A 92 -1.95 4.55 -0.96
C LYS A 92 -1.23 3.24 -0.69
N LEU A 93 -1.89 2.10 -0.91
CA LEU A 93 -1.26 0.79 -0.79
C LEU A 93 -0.06 0.65 -1.74
N THR A 94 -0.22 1.13 -2.97
CA THR A 94 0.84 1.12 -4.00
C THR A 94 2.01 2.04 -3.65
N GLU A 95 1.74 3.23 -3.11
CA GLU A 95 2.76 4.15 -2.62
C GLU A 95 3.63 3.49 -1.54
N ILE A 96 2.98 2.85 -0.56
CA ILE A 96 3.66 2.14 0.54
C ILE A 96 4.44 0.94 -0.02
N PHE A 97 3.86 0.16 -0.93
CA PHE A 97 4.52 -0.97 -1.57
C PHE A 97 5.82 -0.55 -2.28
N ASN A 98 5.75 0.47 -3.14
CA ASN A 98 6.90 0.97 -3.87
C ASN A 98 8.00 1.47 -2.92
N ARG A 99 7.64 2.25 -1.90
CA ARG A 99 8.59 2.72 -0.87
C ARG A 99 9.26 1.55 -0.13
N THR A 100 8.49 0.52 0.18
CA THR A 100 8.96 -0.67 0.90
C THR A 100 9.95 -1.48 0.04
N MET A 101 9.62 -1.72 -1.23
CA MET A 101 10.47 -2.48 -2.15
C MET A 101 11.74 -1.72 -2.56
N LEU A 102 11.66 -0.39 -2.75
CA LEU A 102 12.81 0.45 -3.09
C LEU A 102 13.81 0.58 -1.92
N LYS A 103 13.34 0.71 -0.68
CA LYS A 103 14.23 0.74 0.51
C LYS A 103 15.08 -0.52 0.65
N THR A 104 14.57 -1.68 0.24
CA THR A 104 15.27 -2.96 0.33
C THR A 104 16.48 -3.04 -0.60
N LYS A 105 16.41 -2.39 -1.78
CA LYS A 105 17.50 -2.41 -2.78
C LYS A 105 18.71 -1.56 -2.39
N ASN A 106 18.53 -0.55 -1.53
CA ASN A 106 19.61 0.35 -1.12
C ASN A 106 20.32 -0.08 0.18
N GLN A 107 19.99 -1.27 0.71
CA GLN A 107 20.62 -1.86 1.91
C GLN A 107 21.33 -3.18 1.61
N SER A 108 21.66 -3.47 0.34
CA SER A 108 22.42 -4.65 -0.09
C SER A 108 23.73 -4.26 -0.76
#